data_AF-A0A8X6VNJ1-F1
#
_entry.id   AF-A0A8X6VNJ1-F1
#
_cell.length_a   1.000
_cell.length_b   1.000
_cell.length_c   1.000
_cell.angle_alpha   90.00
_cell.angle_beta   90.00
_cell.angle_gamma   90.00
#
_symmetry.space_group_name_H-M   'P 1'
#
loop_
_entity.id
_entity.type
_entity.pdbx_description
1 polymer ?
#
loop_
_entity_poly.entity_id
_entity_poly.type
_entity_poly.pdbx_seq_one_letter_code
_entity_poly.pdbx_strand_id
1 'polypeptide(L)'
;MNSSDEIRINIENEILNQMPLKRRYQAEKIMELLQQNSASLSWTNEKELMIKNKILPNTNIVDLVAFLLKDRKTEPNGLRNFIDILKEFDFPSQLIKNRYFKYETMYAKPATWIQY
;
A
#
# COMPACT_ATOMS: atom_id res chain seq x y z
N MET A 1 7.18 6.38 -24.25
CA MET A 1 6.94 6.02 -22.84
C MET A 1 8.08 5.12 -22.39
N ASN A 2 8.56 5.27 -21.15
CA ASN A 2 9.68 4.49 -20.63
C ASN A 2 9.15 3.15 -20.07
N SER A 3 9.87 2.04 -20.21
CA SER A 3 9.36 0.71 -19.78
C SER A 3 8.95 0.67 -18.30
N SER A 4 9.61 1.45 -17.45
CA SER A 4 9.24 1.57 -16.02
C SER A 4 7.87 2.20 -15.79
N ASP A 5 7.45 3.14 -16.65
CA ASP A 5 6.14 3.81 -16.53
C ASP A 5 5.02 2.87 -16.98
N GLU A 6 5.25 2.05 -18.02
CA GLU A 6 4.30 1.04 -18.48
C GLU A 6 4.04 -0.03 -17.41
N ILE A 7 5.08 -0.47 -16.71
CA ILE A 7 4.96 -1.47 -15.63
C ILE A 7 4.16 -0.89 -14.46
N ARG A 8 4.42 0.37 -14.08
CA ARG A 8 3.66 1.05 -13.02
C ARG A 8 2.16 1.15 -13.36
N ILE A 9 1.84 1.54 -14.59
CA ILE A 9 0.47 1.62 -15.09
C ILE A 9 -0.20 0.23 -15.05
N ASN A 10 0.53 -0.83 -15.40
CA ASN A 10 -0.01 -2.19 -15.36
C ASN A 10 -0.34 -2.65 -13.93
N ILE A 11 0.52 -2.36 -12.96
CA ILE A 11 0.28 -2.71 -11.54
C ILE A 11 -0.89 -1.90 -10.97
N GLU A 12 -0.97 -0.60 -11.29
CA GLU A 12 -2.10 0.24 -10.89
C GLU A 12 -3.42 -0.31 -11.47
N ASN A 13 -3.46 -0.61 -12.76
CA ASN A 13 -4.62 -1.21 -13.41
C ASN A 13 -4.99 -2.55 -12.76
N GLU A 14 -4.01 -3.37 -12.40
CA GLU A 14 -4.25 -4.63 -11.69
C GLU A 14 -4.91 -4.39 -10.32
N ILE A 15 -4.42 -3.43 -9.55
CA ILE A 15 -5.02 -3.02 -8.26
C ILE A 15 -6.47 -2.60 -8.48
N LEU A 16 -6.72 -1.68 -9.43
CA LEU A 16 -8.06 -1.16 -9.70
C LEU A 16 -9.02 -2.26 -10.17
N ASN A 17 -8.56 -3.18 -11.02
CA ASN A 17 -9.37 -4.28 -11.54
C ASN A 17 -9.69 -5.35 -10.48
N GLN A 18 -8.86 -5.51 -9.46
CA GLN A 18 -9.12 -6.44 -8.35
C GLN A 18 -10.12 -5.90 -7.32
N MET A 19 -10.47 -4.62 -7.39
CA MET A 19 -11.38 -3.98 -6.43
C MET A 19 -12.85 -4.09 -6.87
N PRO A 20 -13.79 -4.29 -5.92
CA PRO A 20 -15.20 -4.11 -6.21
C PRO A 20 -15.48 -2.69 -6.70
N LEU A 21 -16.41 -2.52 -7.65
CA LEU A 21 -16.75 -1.21 -8.24
C LEU A 21 -17.03 -0.12 -7.18
N LYS A 22 -17.72 -0.50 -6.09
CA LYS A 22 -18.03 0.41 -4.97
C LYS A 22 -16.81 0.92 -4.20
N ARG A 23 -15.65 0.27 -4.35
CA ARG A 23 -14.39 0.60 -3.67
C ARG A 23 -13.30 1.11 -4.63
N ARG A 24 -13.62 1.24 -5.93
CA ARG A 24 -12.69 1.69 -6.97
C ARG A 24 -12.22 3.12 -6.74
N TYR A 25 -13.13 4.03 -6.39
CA TYR A 25 -12.77 5.41 -6.04
C TYR A 25 -11.76 5.48 -4.89
N GLN A 26 -11.95 4.67 -3.85
CA GLN A 26 -10.99 4.61 -2.74
C GLN A 26 -9.66 4.04 -3.21
N ALA A 27 -9.66 3.02 -4.08
CA ALA A 27 -8.44 2.48 -4.66
C ALA A 27 -7.64 3.52 -5.45
N GLU A 28 -8.32 4.30 -6.31
CA GLU A 28 -7.73 5.41 -7.05
C GLU A 28 -7.10 6.43 -6.09
N LYS A 29 -7.81 6.82 -5.03
CA LYS A 29 -7.26 7.75 -4.01
C LYS A 29 -6.08 7.20 -3.24
N ILE A 30 -6.09 5.91 -2.90
CA ILE A 30 -4.93 5.28 -2.28
C ILE A 30 -3.74 5.33 -3.25
N MET A 31 -3.94 4.95 -4.52
CA MET A 31 -2.86 4.96 -5.52
C MET A 31 -2.28 6.35 -5.76
N GLU A 32 -3.14 7.37 -5.90
CA GLU A 32 -2.70 8.77 -6.01
C GLU A 32 -1.79 9.17 -4.84
N LEU A 33 -2.17 8.85 -3.60
CA LEU A 33 -1.38 9.17 -2.39
C LEU A 33 -0.05 8.42 -2.35
N LEU A 34 -0.04 7.13 -2.72
CA LEU A 34 1.18 6.34 -2.78
C LEU A 34 2.14 6.91 -3.82
N GLN A 35 1.64 7.29 -5.00
CA GLN A 35 2.45 7.87 -6.08
C GLN A 35 3.01 9.26 -5.72
N GLN A 36 2.24 10.09 -5.02
CA GLN A 36 2.71 11.37 -4.49
C GLN A 36 3.90 11.20 -3.53
N ASN A 37 3.98 10.06 -2.84
CA ASN A 37 5.07 9.72 -1.92
C ASN A 37 6.11 8.76 -2.53
N SER A 38 6.17 8.67 -3.86
CA SER A 38 7.01 7.73 -4.61
C SER A 38 8.51 7.79 -4.30
N ALA A 39 9.01 8.93 -3.82
CA ALA A 39 10.40 9.09 -3.38
C ALA A 39 10.74 8.25 -2.13
N SER A 40 9.76 8.03 -1.25
CA SER A 40 9.94 7.29 0.00
C SER A 40 9.27 5.91 -0.02
N LEU A 41 8.24 5.73 -0.84
CA LEU A 41 7.48 4.50 -0.97
C LEU A 41 7.16 4.21 -2.43
N SER A 42 7.73 3.14 -2.96
CA SER A 42 7.49 2.67 -4.31
C SER A 42 7.39 1.15 -4.32
N TRP A 43 7.36 0.55 -5.50
CA TRP A 43 7.36 -0.89 -5.67
C TRP A 43 8.17 -1.29 -6.88
N THR A 44 8.70 -2.51 -6.86
CA THR A 44 9.43 -3.12 -7.97
C THR A 44 8.49 -3.62 -9.05
N ASN A 45 9.06 -4.09 -10.16
CA ASN A 45 8.30 -4.70 -11.25
C ASN A 45 7.64 -6.02 -10.82
N GLU A 46 8.23 -6.68 -9.83
CA GLU A 46 7.76 -7.90 -9.19
C GLU A 46 6.69 -7.62 -8.11
N LYS A 47 6.25 -6.36 -8.00
CA LYS A 47 5.23 -5.87 -7.04
C LYS A 47 5.73 -5.82 -5.60
N GLU A 48 7.02 -6.00 -5.36
CA GLU A 48 7.58 -5.92 -4.02
C GLU A 48 7.63 -4.47 -3.55
N LEU A 49 7.30 -4.24 -2.28
CA LEU A 49 7.33 -2.94 -1.66
C LEU A 49 8.78 -2.45 -1.54
N MET A 50 9.00 -1.18 -1.87
CA MET A 50 10.29 -0.52 -1.73
C MET A 50 10.12 0.72 -0.86
N ILE A 51 10.84 0.75 0.26
CA ILE A 51 10.77 1.82 1.25
C ILE A 51 12.14 2.48 1.31
N LYS A 52 12.24 3.78 1.01
CA LYS A 52 13.50 4.55 1.06
C LYS A 52 14.66 3.80 0.36
N ASN A 53 14.39 3.30 -0.86
CA ASN A 53 15.29 2.49 -1.71
C ASN A 53 15.70 1.10 -1.15
N LYS A 54 15.07 0.62 -0.08
CA LYS A 54 15.24 -0.76 0.41
C LYS A 54 14.03 -1.59 -0.02
N ILE A 55 14.28 -2.68 -0.75
CA ILE A 55 13.24 -3.64 -1.12
C ILE A 55 12.87 -4.44 0.13
N LEU A 56 11.57 -4.57 0.39
CA LEU A 56 11.02 -5.45 1.41
C LEU A 56 10.59 -6.76 0.72
N PRO A 57 11.41 -7.82 0.78
CA PRO A 57 11.17 -9.02 0.00
C PRO A 57 9.92 -9.76 0.45
N ASN A 58 9.35 -10.58 -0.44
CA ASN A 58 8.15 -11.39 -0.20
C ASN A 58 6.89 -10.57 0.10
N THR A 59 6.86 -9.31 -0.33
CA THR A 59 5.68 -8.45 -0.25
C THR A 59 5.04 -8.29 -1.62
N ASN A 60 3.78 -7.87 -1.63
CA ASN A 60 3.06 -7.61 -2.88
C ASN A 60 2.16 -6.38 -2.67
N ILE A 61 2.44 -5.29 -3.39
CA ILE A 61 1.71 -4.03 -3.28
C ILE A 61 0.21 -4.21 -3.61
N VAL A 62 -0.12 -5.12 -4.54
CA VAL A 62 -1.49 -5.41 -4.91
C VAL A 62 -2.25 -6.03 -3.74
N ASP A 63 -1.64 -7.01 -3.06
CA ASP A 63 -2.20 -7.62 -1.86
C ASP A 63 -2.31 -6.64 -0.69
N LEU A 64 -1.32 -5.76 -0.52
CA LEU A 64 -1.29 -4.75 0.54
C LEU A 64 -2.43 -3.74 0.36
N VAL A 65 -2.60 -3.18 -0.84
CA VAL A 65 -3.70 -2.25 -1.14
C VAL A 65 -5.05 -2.97 -1.09
N ALA A 66 -5.12 -4.20 -1.63
CA ALA A 66 -6.32 -5.02 -1.55
C ALA A 66 -6.71 -5.31 -0.10
N PHE A 67 -5.77 -5.50 0.81
CA PHE A 67 -6.05 -5.71 2.23
C PHE A 67 -6.66 -4.47 2.89
N LEU A 68 -6.30 -3.25 2.49
CA LEU A 68 -6.94 -2.03 3.03
C LEU A 68 -8.40 -1.89 2.59
N LEU A 69 -8.72 -2.42 1.40
CA LEU A 69 -9.99 -2.20 0.72
C LEU A 69 -10.87 -3.43 0.62
N LYS A 70 -10.46 -4.64 0.95
CA LYS A 70 -11.32 -5.83 0.90
C LYS A 70 -11.45 -6.39 2.30
N ASP A 71 -12.60 -6.95 2.62
CA ASP A 71 -12.87 -7.54 3.94
C ASP A 71 -12.14 -8.89 4.06
N ARG A 72 -10.82 -8.82 4.15
CA ARG A 72 -9.91 -9.97 4.24
C ARG A 72 -9.37 -10.03 5.66
N LYS A 73 -9.51 -11.21 6.29
CA LYS A 73 -8.96 -11.46 7.63
C LYS A 73 -7.46 -11.78 7.60
N THR A 74 -7.00 -12.44 6.54
CA THR A 74 -5.59 -12.84 6.38
C THR A 74 -4.73 -11.64 6.00
N GLU A 75 -3.80 -11.28 6.88
CA GLU A 75 -2.84 -10.21 6.65
C GLU A 75 -1.79 -10.63 5.61
N PRO A 76 -1.50 -9.80 4.60
CA PRO A 76 -0.40 -10.05 3.67
C PRO A 76 0.96 -9.79 4.32
N ASN A 77 1.99 -10.41 3.76
CA ASN A 77 3.37 -10.19 4.19
C ASN A 77 3.75 -8.71 4.07
N GLY A 78 4.48 -8.19 5.06
CA GLY A 78 4.92 -6.80 5.09
C GLY A 78 3.83 -5.78 5.45
N LEU A 79 2.61 -6.21 5.80
CA LEU A 79 1.51 -5.31 6.18
C LEU A 79 1.92 -4.31 7.28
N ARG A 80 2.64 -4.77 8.30
CA ARG A 80 3.05 -3.91 9.41
C ARG A 80 4.00 -2.79 8.96
N ASN A 81 5.02 -3.13 8.16
CA ASN A 81 5.93 -2.15 7.59
C ASN A 81 5.19 -1.17 6.68
N PHE A 82 4.24 -1.68 5.88
CA PHE A 82 3.41 -0.83 5.02
C PHE A 82 2.58 0.15 5.85
N ILE A 83 1.86 -0.30 6.88
CA ILE A 83 1.07 0.57 7.77
C ILE A 83 1.94 1.62 8.47
N ASP A 84 3.11 1.22 8.98
CA ASP A 84 4.03 2.15 9.65
C ASP A 84 4.48 3.27 8.70
N ILE A 85 4.73 2.95 7.43
CA ILE A 85 5.05 3.97 6.42
C ILE A 85 3.83 4.81 6.03
N LEU A 86 2.63 4.23 5.92
CA LEU A 86 1.42 5.01 5.69
C LEU A 86 1.19 6.04 6.81
N LYS A 87 1.53 5.70 8.05
CA LYS A 87 1.46 6.63 9.19
C LYS A 87 2.49 7.74 9.09
N GLU A 88 3.71 7.46 8.61
CA GLU A 88 4.71 8.50 8.36
C GLU A 88 4.23 9.55 7.34
N PHE A 89 3.31 9.19 6.44
CA PHE A 89 2.75 10.09 5.42
C PHE A 89 1.36 10.67 5.77
N ASP A 90 0.95 10.61 7.03
CA ASP A 90 -0.36 11.07 7.49
C ASP A 90 -1.54 10.49 6.67
N PHE A 91 -1.42 9.20 6.30
CA PHE A 91 -2.39 8.56 5.42
C PHE A 91 -3.81 8.57 6.05
N PRO A 92 -4.84 9.03 5.31
CA PRO A 92 -6.19 9.16 5.83
C PRO A 92 -6.82 7.79 6.09
N SER A 93 -6.94 7.40 7.36
CA SER A 93 -7.52 6.11 7.79
C SER A 93 -8.95 5.89 7.29
N GLN A 94 -9.67 6.95 6.93
CA GLN A 94 -11.00 6.89 6.31
C GLN A 94 -11.02 6.15 4.95
N LEU A 95 -9.88 6.07 4.25
CA LEU A 95 -9.75 5.30 3.02
C LEU A 95 -9.69 3.78 3.27
N ILE A 96 -9.35 3.36 4.49
CA ILE A 96 -9.32 1.95 4.88
C ILE A 96 -10.77 1.49 5.11
N LYS A 97 -11.19 0.47 4.35
CA LYS A 97 -12.56 -0.08 4.37
C LYS A 97 -12.62 -1.54 4.85
N ASN A 98 -11.48 -2.18 5.06
CA ASN A 98 -11.45 -3.54 5.59
C ASN A 98 -11.87 -3.56 7.07
N ARG A 99 -13.00 -4.22 7.36
CA ARG A 99 -13.52 -4.41 8.72
C ARG A 99 -12.62 -5.20 9.67
N TYR A 100 -11.69 -5.99 9.13
CA TYR A 100 -10.73 -6.76 9.93
C TYR A 100 -9.44 -5.98 10.20
N PHE A 101 -9.32 -4.77 9.64
CA PHE A 101 -8.20 -3.89 9.91
C PHE A 101 -8.27 -3.40 11.36
N LYS A 102 -7.14 -3.51 12.05
CA LYS A 102 -6.94 -3.06 13.43
C LYS A 102 -6.65 -1.58 13.44
N TYR A 103 -7.68 -0.72 13.48
CA TYR A 103 -7.51 0.74 13.41
C TYR A 103 -6.60 1.30 14.51
N GLU A 104 -6.49 0.63 15.66
CA GLU A 104 -5.53 0.94 16.70
C GLU A 104 -4.09 1.01 16.19
N THR A 105 -3.73 0.25 15.14
CA THR A 105 -2.37 0.27 14.58
C THR A 105 -2.05 1.58 13.87
N MET A 106 -3.05 2.30 13.34
CA MET A 106 -2.88 3.61 12.70
C MET A 106 -2.54 4.71 13.72
N TYR A 107 -3.03 4.58 14.95
CA TYR A 107 -2.81 5.57 16.02
C TYR A 107 -1.73 5.15 17.02
N ALA A 108 -1.27 3.90 16.98
CA ALA A 108 -0.16 3.43 17.79
C ALA A 108 1.15 4.17 17.45
N LYS A 109 2.07 4.32 18.41
CA LYS A 109 3.41 4.84 18.11
C LYS A 109 4.08 3.96 17.05
N PRO A 110 4.71 4.54 16.00
CA PRO A 110 5.44 3.75 15.01
C PRO A 110 6.55 2.95 15.69
N ALA A 111 6.84 1.75 15.17
CA ALA A 111 7.80 0.86 15.78
C ALA A 111 9.21 1.48 15.77
N THR A 112 9.90 1.47 16.91
CA THR A 112 11.23 2.10 17.09
C THR A 112 12.36 1.39 16.33
N TRP A 113 12.10 0.22 15.74
CA TRP A 113 13.08 -0.56 14.95
C TRP A 113 13.23 -0.08 13.51
N ILE A 114 12.48 0.94 13.09
CA ILE A 114 12.78 1.68 11.87
C ILE A 114 14.04 2.51 12.17
N GLN A 115 15.18 1.83 12.30
CA GLN A 115 16.48 2.46 12.24
C GLN A 115 16.85 2.58 10.76
N TYR A 116 17.04 3.83 10.35
CA TYR A 116 17.33 4.27 8.98
C TYR A 116 18.53 3.54 8.38
#